data_AF-A0A3S4QUS1-F1
#
_entry.id   AF-A0A3S4QUS1-F1
#
_cell.length_a   1.000
_cell.length_b   1.000
_cell.length_c   1.000
_cell.angle_alpha   90.00
_cell.angle_beta   90.00
_cell.angle_gamma   90.00
#
_symmetry.space_group_name_H-M   'P 1'
#
loop_
_entity.id
_entity.type
_entity.pdbx_description
1 polymer ?
#
loop_
_entity_poly.entity_id
_entity_poly.type
_entity_poly.pdbx_seq_one_letter_code
_entity_poly.pdbx_strand_id
1 'polypeptide(L)'
;MATRNVNKILSPKGRMTSLDVEREYFEKCQVISISKAINSVESPVKEKHVRRILIGTFKDQSAQFFWSTARKLPLQENSIVCWKFCHVLHKVLREGHRKALSDSYPFRSMILDLGKMWGLLKEGYGKLIQNYCTLLVNKIDFHARNNKFPGNLMVTDDELDNIGERDVNVFFQLSCEMFDYLDEILCLQSSGMLINSV
;
A
#
# COMPACT_ATOMS: atom_id res chain seq x y z
N MET A 1 -0.54 68.94 -0.83
CA MET A 1 -0.72 67.51 -0.50
C MET A 1 -1.00 66.76 -1.80
N ALA A 2 0.00 66.09 -2.37
CA ALA A 2 -0.14 65.32 -3.60
C ALA A 2 -0.40 63.85 -3.25
N THR A 3 -1.58 63.34 -3.58
CA THR A 3 -1.98 61.94 -3.38
C THR A 3 -1.25 61.06 -4.40
N ARG A 4 -0.26 60.28 -3.97
CA ARG A 4 0.37 59.24 -4.80
C ARG A 4 -0.59 58.06 -4.95
N ASN A 5 -1.10 57.88 -6.17
CA ASN A 5 -1.87 56.70 -6.56
C ASN A 5 -0.88 55.54 -6.78
N VAL A 6 -0.85 54.58 -5.86
CA VAL A 6 -0.01 53.38 -5.97
C VAL A 6 -0.74 52.38 -6.85
N ASN A 7 -0.35 52.31 -8.13
CA ASN A 7 -0.76 51.22 -9.00
C ASN A 7 -0.24 49.90 -8.41
N LYS A 8 -1.15 49.13 -7.80
CA LYS A 8 -0.91 47.71 -7.48
C LYS A 8 -0.79 46.98 -8.82
N ILE A 9 0.45 46.70 -9.22
CA ILE A 9 0.75 45.75 -10.29
C ILE A 9 0.19 44.41 -9.81
N LEU A 10 -0.95 44.01 -10.36
CA LEU A 10 -1.44 42.64 -10.26
C LEU A 10 -0.40 41.75 -10.92
N SER A 11 0.36 41.00 -10.14
CA SER A 11 1.23 39.94 -10.66
C SER A 11 0.36 38.96 -11.46
N PRO A 12 0.76 38.55 -12.68
CA PRO A 12 0.02 37.53 -13.40
C PRO A 12 0.03 36.25 -12.56
N LYS A 13 -1.14 35.61 -12.40
CA LYS A 13 -1.22 34.22 -11.94
C LYS A 13 -0.17 33.42 -12.71
N GLY A 14 0.82 32.88 -11.99
CA GLY A 14 1.99 32.24 -12.57
C GLY A 14 1.59 31.25 -13.66
N ARG A 15 2.19 31.40 -14.84
CA ARG A 15 2.05 30.47 -15.95
C ARG A 15 2.52 29.09 -15.44
N MET A 16 1.64 28.09 -15.45
CA MET A 16 2.03 26.70 -15.15
C MET A 16 3.18 26.29 -16.07
N THR A 17 4.21 25.68 -15.50
CA THR A 17 5.34 25.18 -16.28
C THR A 17 4.96 23.88 -16.98
N SER A 18 5.70 23.49 -18.02
CA SER A 18 5.52 22.18 -18.70
C SER A 18 5.60 21.02 -17.70
N LEU A 19 6.48 21.13 -16.70
CA LEU A 19 6.67 20.13 -15.66
C LEU A 19 5.44 20.02 -14.74
N ASP A 20 4.77 21.14 -14.44
CA ASP A 20 3.54 21.14 -13.65
C ASP A 20 2.40 20.44 -14.38
N VAL A 21 2.29 20.67 -15.70
CA VAL A 21 1.29 20.02 -16.56
C VAL A 21 1.53 18.51 -16.64
N GLU A 22 2.78 18.07 -16.81
CA GLU A 22 3.15 16.66 -16.83
C GLU A 22 2.86 15.96 -15.49
N ARG A 23 3.12 16.65 -14.37
CA ARG A 23 2.80 16.16 -13.03
C ARG A 23 1.29 15.99 -12.87
N GLU A 24 0.50 17.03 -13.15
CA GLU A 24 -0.95 16.97 -13.01
C GLU A 24 -1.56 15.88 -13.89
N TYR A 25 -1.07 15.73 -15.13
CA TYR A 25 -1.50 14.65 -16.03
C TYR A 25 -1.19 13.28 -15.44
N PHE A 26 0.01 13.08 -14.90
CA PHE A 26 0.41 11.83 -14.27
C PHE A 26 -0.44 11.51 -13.04
N GLU A 27 -0.70 12.49 -12.16
CA GLU A 27 -1.56 12.34 -10.99
C GLU A 27 -2.99 11.92 -11.39
N LYS A 28 -3.56 12.56 -12.42
CA LYS A 28 -4.86 12.16 -13.00
C LYS A 28 -4.84 10.71 -13.47
N CYS A 29 -3.79 10.28 -14.17
CA CYS A 29 -3.64 8.89 -14.60
C CYS A 29 -3.50 7.91 -13.43
N GLN A 30 -2.82 8.30 -12.35
CA GLN A 30 -2.69 7.49 -11.13
C GLN A 30 -4.05 7.31 -10.45
N VAL A 31 -4.82 8.39 -10.29
CA VAL A 31 -6.19 8.32 -9.73
C VAL A 31 -7.07 7.37 -10.54
N ILE A 32 -7.06 7.48 -11.88
CA ILE A 32 -7.82 6.57 -12.75
C ILE A 32 -7.36 5.13 -12.56
N SER A 33 -6.06 4.89 -12.46
CA SER A 33 -5.52 3.53 -12.28
C SER A 33 -5.94 2.94 -10.95
N ILE A 34 -5.88 3.71 -9.86
CA ILE A 34 -6.33 3.31 -8.53
C ILE A 34 -7.83 2.99 -8.55
N SER A 35 -8.68 3.88 -9.07
CA SER A 35 -10.14 3.66 -9.14
C SER A 35 -10.53 2.49 -10.06
N LYS A 36 -9.74 2.19 -11.10
CA LYS A 36 -10.01 1.03 -11.97
C LYS A 36 -9.48 -0.28 -11.37
N ALA A 37 -8.42 -0.25 -10.57
CA ALA A 37 -7.90 -1.42 -9.86
C ALA A 37 -8.78 -1.77 -8.65
N ILE A 38 -9.18 -0.76 -7.88
CA ILE A 38 -9.95 -0.88 -6.64
C ILE A 38 -11.37 -0.35 -6.88
N ASN A 39 -12.23 -1.22 -7.42
CA ASN A 39 -13.63 -0.92 -7.72
C ASN A 39 -14.56 -1.97 -7.08
N SER A 40 -15.86 -1.69 -7.09
CA SER A 40 -16.90 -2.55 -6.51
C SER A 40 -17.30 -3.75 -7.36
N VAL A 41 -16.76 -3.89 -8.57
CA VAL A 41 -17.12 -5.01 -9.47
C VAL A 41 -16.41 -6.26 -8.99
N GLU A 42 -17.14 -7.33 -8.71
CA GLU A 42 -16.58 -8.62 -8.32
C GLU A 42 -15.87 -9.28 -9.51
N SER A 43 -14.59 -8.95 -9.66
CA SER A 43 -13.73 -9.44 -10.73
C SER A 43 -12.29 -9.40 -10.26
N PRO A 44 -11.38 -10.17 -10.88
CA PRO A 44 -9.95 -10.01 -10.65
C PRO A 44 -9.49 -8.56 -10.83
N VAL A 45 -8.49 -8.16 -10.04
CA VAL A 45 -7.85 -6.86 -10.18
C VAL A 45 -7.19 -6.80 -11.56
N LYS A 46 -7.36 -5.67 -12.25
CA LYS A 46 -6.80 -5.48 -13.59
C LYS A 46 -5.30 -5.16 -13.49
N GLU A 47 -4.45 -6.14 -13.83
CA GLU A 47 -2.98 -6.04 -13.77
C GLU A 47 -2.40 -4.80 -14.44
N LYS A 48 -2.95 -4.37 -15.58
CA LYS A 48 -2.49 -3.15 -16.27
C LYS A 48 -2.59 -1.89 -15.40
N HIS A 49 -3.56 -1.83 -14.48
CA HIS A 49 -3.74 -0.71 -13.58
C HIS A 49 -2.83 -0.84 -12.35
N VAL A 50 -2.64 -2.06 -11.83
CA VAL A 50 -1.66 -2.33 -10.76
C VAL A 50 -0.25 -1.95 -11.22
N ARG A 51 0.16 -2.36 -12.42
CA ARG A 51 1.47 -2.00 -12.99
C ARG A 51 1.67 -0.49 -13.09
N ARG A 52 0.62 0.27 -13.46
CA ARG A 52 0.68 1.75 -13.49
C ARG A 52 0.82 2.36 -12.10
N ILE A 53 0.17 1.79 -11.09
CA ILE A 53 0.31 2.21 -9.68
C ILE A 53 1.73 1.96 -9.21
N LEU A 54 2.30 0.77 -9.46
CA LEU A 54 3.68 0.43 -9.10
C LEU A 54 4.68 1.39 -9.74
N ILE A 55 4.61 1.59 -11.06
CA ILE A 55 5.44 2.58 -11.78
C ILE A 55 5.30 3.96 -11.14
N GLY A 56 4.08 4.31 -10.73
CA GLY A 56 3.82 5.59 -10.10
C GLY A 56 4.60 5.78 -8.80
N THR A 57 4.71 4.75 -7.97
CA THR A 57 5.52 4.81 -6.74
C THR A 57 7.00 5.06 -7.00
N PHE A 58 7.56 4.55 -8.11
CA PHE A 58 8.95 4.83 -8.51
C PHE A 58 9.12 6.22 -9.07
N LYS A 59 8.14 6.73 -9.83
CA LYS A 59 8.19 8.10 -10.38
C LYS A 59 8.16 9.15 -9.26
N ASP A 60 7.30 8.95 -8.26
CA ASP A 60 7.18 9.84 -7.11
C ASP A 60 8.17 9.53 -5.99
N GLN A 61 8.94 8.44 -6.12
CA GLN A 61 9.85 7.93 -5.09
C GLN A 61 9.14 7.74 -3.73
N SER A 62 7.85 7.41 -3.73
CA SER A 62 6.97 7.37 -2.56
C SER A 62 5.65 6.66 -2.87
N ALA A 63 4.99 6.12 -1.83
CA ALA A 63 3.62 5.61 -1.92
C ALA A 63 2.58 6.60 -1.36
N GLN A 64 2.96 7.82 -0.98
CA GLN A 64 2.05 8.80 -0.37
C GLN A 64 0.87 9.17 -1.29
N PHE A 65 1.10 9.28 -2.60
CA PHE A 65 0.01 9.54 -3.55
C PHE A 65 -0.99 8.39 -3.64
N PHE A 66 -0.51 7.14 -3.60
CA PHE A 66 -1.37 5.97 -3.52
C PHE A 66 -2.25 6.05 -2.26
N TRP A 67 -1.65 6.30 -1.09
CA TRP A 67 -2.37 6.41 0.18
C TRP A 67 -3.35 7.60 0.25
N SER A 68 -3.02 8.74 -0.36
CA SER A 68 -3.91 9.91 -0.40
C SER A 68 -5.16 9.65 -1.24
N THR A 69 -5.07 8.77 -2.23
CA THR A 69 -6.19 8.38 -3.10
C THR A 69 -6.95 7.18 -2.54
N ALA A 70 -6.25 6.12 -2.14
CA ALA A 70 -6.85 4.87 -1.69
C ALA A 70 -7.73 5.03 -0.44
N ARG A 71 -7.35 5.92 0.49
CA ARG A 71 -8.15 6.19 1.71
C ARG A 71 -9.49 6.89 1.44
N LYS A 72 -9.67 7.48 0.25
CA LYS A 72 -10.93 8.13 -0.15
C LYS A 72 -11.93 7.14 -0.74
N LEU A 73 -11.52 5.89 -0.96
CA LEU A 73 -12.39 4.83 -1.46
C LEU A 73 -13.33 4.35 -0.34
N PRO A 74 -14.51 3.80 -0.67
CA PRO A 74 -15.50 3.31 0.29
C PRO A 74 -15.09 1.95 0.90
N LEU A 75 -13.93 1.91 1.56
CA LEU A 75 -13.33 0.67 2.09
C LEU A 75 -14.17 0.02 3.20
N GLN A 76 -14.96 0.81 3.93
CA GLN A 76 -15.82 0.33 5.03
C GLN A 76 -17.21 -0.08 4.53
N GLU A 77 -17.63 0.38 3.35
CA GLU A 77 -18.99 0.18 2.83
C GLU A 77 -19.07 -0.98 1.84
N ASN A 78 -17.96 -1.32 1.18
CA ASN A 78 -17.95 -2.34 0.14
C ASN A 78 -16.79 -3.32 0.31
N SER A 79 -17.15 -4.58 0.57
CA SER A 79 -16.20 -5.67 0.83
C SER A 79 -15.31 -5.97 -0.39
N ILE A 80 -15.84 -5.89 -1.62
CA ILE A 80 -15.07 -6.07 -2.85
C ILE A 80 -14.02 -4.97 -2.99
N VAL A 81 -14.39 -3.71 -2.73
CA VAL A 81 -13.46 -2.57 -2.75
C VAL A 81 -12.38 -2.79 -1.70
N CYS A 82 -12.75 -3.19 -0.47
CA CYS A 82 -11.80 -3.45 0.60
C CYS A 82 -10.83 -4.60 0.26
N TRP A 83 -11.35 -5.71 -0.24
CA TRP A 83 -10.54 -6.86 -0.67
C TRP A 83 -9.54 -6.46 -1.76
N LYS A 84 -9.99 -5.74 -2.79
CA LYS A 84 -9.12 -5.24 -3.86
C LYS A 84 -8.10 -4.23 -3.34
N PHE A 85 -8.46 -3.40 -2.36
CA PHE A 85 -7.51 -2.52 -1.69
C PHE A 85 -6.42 -3.32 -0.99
N CYS A 86 -6.76 -4.34 -0.19
CA CYS A 86 -5.77 -5.19 0.45
C CYS A 86 -4.84 -5.85 -0.58
N HIS A 87 -5.40 -6.36 -1.68
CA HIS A 87 -4.64 -6.96 -2.77
C HIS A 87 -3.67 -5.98 -3.43
N VAL A 88 -4.15 -4.79 -3.83
CA VAL A 88 -3.32 -3.77 -4.49
C VAL A 88 -2.27 -3.22 -3.53
N LEU A 89 -2.61 -3.00 -2.26
CA LEU A 89 -1.64 -2.59 -1.24
C LEU A 89 -0.55 -3.66 -1.06
N HIS A 90 -0.90 -4.95 -1.00
CA HIS A 90 0.08 -6.02 -0.92
C HIS A 90 1.09 -5.96 -2.09
N LYS A 91 0.60 -5.76 -3.32
CA LYS A 91 1.45 -5.55 -4.50
C LYS A 91 2.35 -4.33 -4.36
N VAL A 92 1.81 -3.19 -3.89
CA VAL A 92 2.59 -1.97 -3.66
C VAL A 92 3.69 -2.19 -2.61
N LEU A 93 3.41 -2.90 -1.52
CA LEU A 93 4.41 -3.22 -0.49
C LEU A 93 5.48 -4.20 -0.98
N ARG A 94 5.14 -5.08 -1.93
CA ARG A 94 6.05 -6.11 -2.46
C ARG A 94 6.92 -5.61 -3.60
N GLU A 95 6.34 -4.85 -4.52
CA GLU A 95 6.92 -4.54 -5.84
C GLU A 95 7.03 -3.03 -6.10
N GLY A 96 6.52 -2.18 -5.20
CA GLY A 96 6.63 -0.73 -5.31
C GLY A 96 8.00 -0.20 -4.90
N HIS A 97 8.15 1.12 -4.97
CA HIS A 97 9.36 1.80 -4.49
C HIS A 97 9.65 1.45 -3.02
N ARG A 98 10.93 1.33 -2.62
CA ARG A 98 11.33 0.89 -1.27
C ARG A 98 10.67 1.67 -0.12
N LYS A 99 10.39 2.97 -0.33
CA LYS A 99 9.70 3.81 0.66
C LYS A 99 8.24 3.43 0.86
N ALA A 100 7.63 2.61 0.01
CA ALA A 100 6.25 2.16 0.15
C ALA A 100 6.00 1.48 1.50
N LEU A 101 6.97 0.73 2.03
CA LEU A 101 6.89 0.09 3.35
C LEU A 101 6.84 1.14 4.47
N SER A 102 7.80 2.06 4.50
CA SER A 102 7.87 3.14 5.50
C SER A 102 6.70 4.13 5.38
N ASP A 103 6.28 4.46 4.16
CA ASP A 103 5.14 5.33 3.87
C ASP A 103 3.83 4.68 4.32
N SER A 104 3.77 3.35 4.39
CA SER A 104 2.60 2.59 4.85
C SER A 104 2.53 2.44 6.37
N TYR A 105 3.65 2.60 7.08
CA TYR A 105 3.74 2.44 8.53
C TYR A 105 2.71 3.27 9.32
N PRO A 106 2.42 4.55 8.99
CA PRO A 106 1.41 5.34 9.70
C PRO A 106 -0.02 4.82 9.57
N PHE A 107 -0.30 3.96 8.58
CA PHE A 107 -1.65 3.47 8.28
C PHE A 107 -2.00 2.14 8.95
N ARG A 108 -1.10 1.53 9.72
CA ARG A 108 -1.31 0.21 10.34
C ARG A 108 -2.57 0.14 11.19
N SER A 109 -2.82 1.13 12.05
CA SER A 109 -4.03 1.16 12.88
C SER A 109 -5.29 1.16 12.02
N MET A 110 -5.32 1.97 10.97
CA MET A 110 -6.45 2.03 10.04
C MET A 110 -6.69 0.66 9.36
N ILE A 111 -5.62 -0.02 8.92
CA ILE A 111 -5.73 -1.35 8.29
C ILE A 111 -6.26 -2.38 9.30
N LEU A 112 -5.75 -2.39 10.52
CA LEU A 112 -6.22 -3.28 11.59
C LEU A 112 -7.69 -3.02 11.93
N ASP A 113 -8.09 -1.76 12.07
CA ASP A 113 -9.47 -1.39 12.41
C ASP A 113 -10.44 -1.77 11.28
N LEU A 114 -10.01 -1.63 10.02
CA LEU A 114 -10.73 -2.13 8.87
C LEU A 114 -10.90 -3.65 8.92
N GLY A 115 -9.83 -4.38 9.23
CA GLY A 115 -9.87 -5.84 9.38
C GLY A 115 -10.77 -6.30 10.52
N LYS A 116 -10.72 -5.64 11.69
CA LYS A 116 -11.60 -5.91 12.84
C LYS A 116 -13.07 -5.71 12.47
N MET A 117 -13.39 -4.60 11.82
CA MET A 117 -14.76 -4.28 11.39
C MET A 117 -15.31 -5.35 10.45
N TRP A 118 -14.58 -5.69 9.38
CA TRP A 118 -15.01 -6.72 8.43
C TRP A 118 -15.07 -8.11 9.07
N GLY A 119 -14.20 -8.41 10.04
CA GLY A 119 -14.21 -9.68 10.76
C GLY A 119 -15.43 -9.89 11.68
N LEU A 120 -16.19 -8.85 12.01
CA LEU A 120 -17.48 -8.99 12.70
C LEU A 120 -18.54 -9.63 11.80
N LEU A 121 -18.39 -9.49 10.47
CA LEU A 121 -19.25 -10.12 9.48
C LEU A 121 -18.73 -11.53 9.21
N LYS A 122 -19.42 -12.53 9.74
CA LYS A 122 -19.03 -13.94 9.62
C LYS A 122 -19.22 -14.52 8.20
N GLU A 123 -19.96 -13.83 7.34
CA GLU A 123 -20.31 -14.28 6.00
C GLU A 123 -19.58 -13.48 4.90
N GLY A 124 -19.40 -14.12 3.74
CA GLY A 124 -18.75 -13.52 2.57
C GLY A 124 -17.27 -13.20 2.79
N TYR A 125 -16.81 -12.05 2.30
CA TYR A 125 -15.41 -11.63 2.34
C TYR A 125 -14.93 -11.15 3.72
N GLY A 126 -15.79 -11.07 4.75
CA GLY A 126 -15.44 -10.47 6.03
C GLY A 126 -14.20 -11.10 6.69
N LYS A 127 -14.21 -12.43 6.82
CA LYS A 127 -13.07 -13.18 7.38
C LYS A 127 -11.82 -13.10 6.50
N LEU A 128 -11.99 -13.12 5.17
CA LEU A 128 -10.88 -12.94 4.23
C LEU A 128 -10.20 -11.58 4.41
N ILE A 129 -10.99 -10.51 4.48
CA ILE A 129 -10.48 -9.15 4.65
C ILE A 129 -9.79 -9.01 5.99
N GLN A 130 -10.37 -9.55 7.07
CA GLN A 130 -9.74 -9.55 8.39
C GLN A 130 -8.33 -10.16 8.33
N ASN A 131 -8.21 -11.38 7.82
CA ASN A 131 -6.93 -12.08 7.73
C ASN A 131 -5.96 -11.35 6.80
N TYR A 132 -6.44 -10.77 5.69
CA TYR A 132 -5.57 -10.02 4.78
C TYR A 132 -5.06 -8.73 5.43
N CYS A 133 -5.89 -8.01 6.19
CA CYS A 133 -5.45 -6.85 6.95
C CYS A 133 -4.39 -7.20 7.99
N THR A 134 -4.54 -8.31 8.72
CA THR A 134 -3.53 -8.81 9.65
C THR A 134 -2.22 -9.11 8.94
N LEU A 135 -2.26 -9.83 7.82
CA LEU A 135 -1.09 -10.13 6.99
C LEU A 135 -0.36 -8.86 6.53
N LEU A 136 -1.10 -7.86 6.06
CA LEU A 136 -0.54 -6.59 5.60
C LEU A 136 0.16 -5.82 6.72
N VAL A 137 -0.44 -5.82 7.92
CA VAL A 137 0.14 -5.15 9.09
C VAL A 137 1.38 -5.89 9.58
N ASN A 138 1.31 -7.22 9.67
CA ASN A 138 2.47 -8.06 9.99
C ASN A 138 3.64 -7.80 9.02
N LYS A 139 3.36 -7.74 7.70
CA LYS A 139 4.35 -7.34 6.68
C LYS A 139 4.98 -5.98 6.98
N ILE A 140 4.16 -4.96 7.23
CA ILE A 140 4.65 -3.59 7.48
C ILE A 140 5.51 -3.55 8.75
N ASP A 141 5.06 -4.22 9.82
CA ASP A 141 5.78 -4.29 11.10
C ASP A 141 7.10 -5.06 10.97
N PHE A 142 7.12 -6.17 10.24
CA PHE A 142 8.34 -6.91 9.91
C PHE A 142 9.37 -6.00 9.23
N HIS A 143 8.98 -5.26 8.19
CA HIS A 143 9.89 -4.39 7.47
C HIS A 143 10.28 -3.11 8.25
N ALA A 144 9.48 -2.70 9.23
CA ALA A 144 9.85 -1.62 10.13
C ALA A 144 10.99 -2.02 11.08
N ARG A 145 10.99 -3.26 11.57
CA ARG A 145 12.08 -3.84 12.37
C ARG A 145 13.28 -4.24 11.50
N ASN A 146 13.02 -4.79 10.32
CA ASN A 146 14.02 -5.37 9.44
C ASN A 146 14.13 -4.60 8.10
N ASN A 147 14.50 -3.32 8.17
CA ASN A 147 14.50 -2.40 7.01
C ASN A 147 15.51 -2.75 5.90
N LYS A 148 16.46 -3.66 6.17
CA LYS A 148 17.42 -4.17 5.21
C LYS A 148 16.78 -5.17 4.22
N PHE A 149 15.65 -5.80 4.59
CA PHE A 149 14.93 -6.71 3.70
C PHE A 149 14.14 -5.94 2.62
N PRO A 150 14.24 -6.34 1.34
CA PRO A 150 13.39 -5.80 0.29
C PRO A 150 11.95 -6.31 0.44
N GLY A 151 10.98 -5.57 -0.10
CA GLY A 151 9.55 -5.90 0.01
C GLY A 151 9.15 -7.26 -0.58
N ASN A 152 9.93 -7.80 -1.50
CA ASN A 152 9.73 -9.14 -2.07
C ASN A 152 10.45 -10.27 -1.30
N LEU A 153 11.18 -9.93 -0.23
CA LEU A 153 11.98 -10.82 0.62
C LEU A 153 13.10 -11.60 -0.10
N MET A 154 13.41 -11.24 -1.34
CA MET A 154 14.49 -11.88 -2.08
C MET A 154 15.82 -11.26 -1.66
N VAL A 155 16.65 -12.03 -0.95
CA VAL A 155 18.01 -11.66 -0.55
C VAL A 155 18.97 -12.80 -0.93
N THR A 156 20.23 -12.47 -1.20
CA THR A 156 21.30 -13.48 -1.36
C THR A 156 21.76 -13.99 0.00
N ASP A 157 22.50 -15.11 0.02
CA ASP A 157 23.10 -15.64 1.25
C ASP A 157 24.05 -14.61 1.91
N ASP A 158 24.86 -13.92 1.10
CA ASP A 158 25.76 -12.86 1.58
C ASP A 158 24.97 -11.68 2.18
N GLU A 159 23.87 -11.26 1.56
CA GLU A 159 23.00 -10.22 2.09
C GLU A 159 22.34 -10.66 3.40
N LEU A 160 21.88 -11.90 3.48
CA LEU A 160 21.28 -12.49 4.66
C LEU A 160 22.28 -12.54 5.84
N ASP A 161 23.52 -12.95 5.59
CA ASP A 161 24.60 -12.94 6.59
C ASP A 161 24.89 -11.52 7.10
N ASN A 162 24.86 -10.54 6.22
CA ASN A 162 25.02 -9.12 6.57
C ASN A 162 23.82 -8.56 7.35
N ILE A 163 22.61 -9.06 7.06
CA ILE A 163 21.40 -8.69 7.81
C ILE A 163 21.43 -9.30 9.20
N GLY A 164 21.79 -10.59 9.30
CA GLY A 164 21.88 -11.33 10.55
C GLY A 164 23.10 -10.99 11.41
N GLU A 165 23.99 -10.11 10.92
CA GLU A 165 25.18 -9.63 11.64
C GLU A 165 26.08 -10.76 12.15
N ARG A 166 25.97 -11.95 11.54
CA ARG A 166 26.59 -13.21 11.99
C ARG A 166 26.30 -13.55 13.47
N ASP A 167 25.17 -13.06 14.00
CA ASP A 167 24.72 -13.30 15.36
C ASP A 167 23.55 -14.28 15.35
N VAL A 168 23.74 -15.42 16.03
CA VAL A 168 22.73 -16.47 16.18
C VAL A 168 21.44 -15.95 16.81
N ASN A 169 21.51 -14.96 17.70
CA ASN A 169 20.33 -14.40 18.35
C ASN A 169 19.48 -13.60 17.36
N VAL A 170 20.13 -12.85 16.45
CA VAL A 170 19.44 -12.11 15.38
C VAL A 170 18.78 -13.09 14.42
N PHE A 171 19.46 -14.16 14.03
CA PHE A 171 18.88 -15.21 13.19
C PHE A 171 17.71 -15.93 13.86
N PHE A 172 17.79 -16.20 15.17
CA PHE A 172 16.70 -16.81 15.92
C PHE A 172 15.46 -15.91 15.92
N GLN A 173 15.62 -14.63 16.28
CA GLN A 173 14.52 -13.67 16.25
C GLN A 173 13.93 -13.53 14.84
N LEU A 174 14.78 -13.40 13.82
CA LEU A 174 14.35 -13.31 12.43
C LEU A 174 13.55 -14.55 12.02
N SER A 175 13.97 -15.73 12.45
CA SER A 175 13.26 -16.99 12.18
C SER A 175 11.87 -16.99 12.83
N CYS A 176 11.75 -16.58 14.09
CA CYS A 176 10.44 -16.43 14.75
C CYS A 176 9.53 -15.46 13.98
N GLU A 177 10.04 -14.27 13.63
CA GLU A 177 9.25 -13.28 12.88
C GLU A 177 8.84 -13.78 11.48
N MET A 178 9.69 -14.56 10.81
CA MET A 178 9.37 -15.18 9.53
C MET A 178 8.29 -16.26 9.68
N PHE A 179 8.33 -17.07 10.74
CA PHE A 179 7.29 -18.05 11.01
C PHE A 179 5.95 -17.38 11.31
N ASP A 180 5.93 -16.31 12.11
CA ASP A 180 4.71 -15.52 12.34
C ASP A 180 4.14 -14.98 11.01
N TYR A 181 5.01 -14.49 10.11
CA TYR A 181 4.59 -14.00 8.80
C TYR A 181 4.04 -15.14 7.92
N LEU A 182 4.68 -16.32 7.92
CA LEU A 182 4.20 -17.50 7.20
C LEU A 182 2.83 -17.97 7.71
N ASP A 183 2.60 -17.97 9.01
CA ASP A 183 1.32 -18.35 9.61
C ASP A 183 0.18 -17.43 9.13
N GLU A 184 0.42 -16.12 9.04
CA GLU A 184 -0.57 -15.18 8.48
C GLU A 184 -0.87 -15.45 7.00
N ILE A 185 0.14 -15.84 6.21
CA ILE A 185 -0.05 -16.23 4.79
C ILE A 185 -0.92 -17.49 4.71
N LEU A 186 -0.61 -18.51 5.51
CA LEU A 186 -1.34 -19.77 5.55
C LEU A 186 -2.78 -19.57 6.03
N CYS A 187 -3.00 -18.70 7.01
CA CYS A 187 -4.33 -18.34 7.51
C CYS A 187 -5.20 -17.69 6.43
N LEU A 188 -4.62 -16.76 5.65
CA LEU A 188 -5.30 -16.14 4.52
C LEU A 188 -5.61 -17.16 3.41
N GLN A 189 -4.64 -18.00 3.04
CA GLN A 189 -4.82 -19.04 2.01
C GLN A 189 -5.91 -20.04 2.38
N SER A 190 -5.89 -20.52 3.63
CA SER A 190 -6.89 -21.47 4.14
C SER A 190 -8.29 -20.89 4.08
N SER A 191 -8.44 -19.61 4.42
CA SER A 191 -9.72 -18.91 4.36
C SER A 191 -10.22 -18.70 2.92
N GLY A 192 -9.30 -18.51 1.97
CA GLY A 192 -9.62 -18.41 0.53
C GLY A 192 -10.08 -19.74 -0.07
N MET A 193 -9.50 -20.86 0.37
CA MET A 193 -9.94 -22.19 -0.05
C MET A 193 -11.34 -22.56 0.47
N LEU A 194 -11.69 -22.12 1.69
CA LEU A 194 -13.03 -22.33 2.25
C LEU A 194 -14.15 -21.67 1.42
N ILE A 195 -13.89 -20.55 0.74
CA ILE A 195 -14.92 -19.90 -0.12
C ILE A 195 -15.10 -20.61 -1.47
N ASN A 196 -14.07 -21.30 -1.97
CA ASN A 196 -14.18 -22.08 -3.22
C ASN A 196 -14.81 -23.47 -3.01
N SER A 197 -15.18 -23.82 -1.77
CA SER A 197 -15.70 -25.14 -1.38
C SER A 197 -17.14 -25.12 -0.85
N VAL A 198 -17.81 -23.97 -0.91
CA VAL A 198 -19.24 -23.77 -0.63
C VAL A 198 -19.92 -23.30 -1.91
#